data_AF-A0AAW2X8L9-F1
#
_entry.id   AF-A0AAW2X8L9-F1
#
_cell.length_a   1.000
_cell.length_b   1.000
_cell.length_c   1.000
_cell.angle_alpha   90.00
_cell.angle_beta   90.00
_cell.angle_gamma   90.00
#
_symmetry.space_group_name_H-M   'P 1'
#
loop_
_entity.id
_entity.type
_entity.pdbx_description
1 polymer ?
#
loop_
_entity_poly.entity_id
_entity_poly.type
_entity_poly.pdbx_seq_one_letter_code
_entity_poly.pdbx_strand_id
1 'polypeptide(L)'
;MECVSTSSFSVALSGSLHGFFPGKRGLRQGNPMSPTLFLLCKEFFSRMIKRRTTNTEFNFHPMCEKLKITHFLFADDLMLFSRGDLPSVHILIECLQEFRDVFGLAVNTSKSSIFMAGIANYELDGILARTEFTRGEMPVRYLGIPAYRSPTTRRW
;
A
#
# COMPACT_ATOMS: atom_id res chain seq x y z
N MET A 1 -20.49 -7.55 -17.68
CA MET A 1 -19.11 -7.98 -17.42
C MET A 1 -19.13 -9.50 -17.32
N GLU A 2 -18.51 -10.18 -18.28
CA GLU A 2 -18.32 -11.63 -18.22
C GLU A 2 -16.99 -11.91 -17.52
N CYS A 3 -17.04 -12.65 -16.41
CA CYS A 3 -15.86 -13.12 -15.69
C CYS A 3 -15.65 -14.60 -16.00
N VAL A 4 -14.40 -15.01 -16.22
CA VAL A 4 -14.06 -16.43 -16.39
C VAL A 4 -14.25 -17.14 -15.04
N SER A 5 -15.34 -17.89 -14.90
CA SER A 5 -15.71 -18.63 -13.69
C SER A 5 -15.45 -20.14 -13.78
N THR A 6 -15.03 -20.63 -14.96
CA THR A 6 -14.85 -22.06 -15.24
C THR A 6 -13.50 -22.63 -14.79
N SER A 7 -12.64 -21.81 -14.18
CA SER A 7 -11.33 -22.28 -13.71
C SER A 7 -11.46 -23.31 -12.59
N SER A 8 -10.73 -24.42 -12.70
CA SER A 8 -10.60 -25.45 -11.67
C SER A 8 -9.13 -25.78 -11.45
N PHE A 9 -8.79 -26.16 -10.22
CA PHE A 9 -7.44 -26.45 -9.78
C PHE A 9 -7.38 -27.84 -9.14
N SER A 10 -6.22 -28.47 -9.23
CA SER A 10 -5.91 -29.75 -8.58
C SER A 10 -4.56 -29.64 -7.87
N VAL A 11 -4.36 -30.44 -6.82
CA VAL A 11 -3.09 -30.43 -6.05
C VAL A 11 -2.20 -31.57 -6.55
N ALA A 12 -0.98 -31.26 -6.97
CA ALA A 12 0.01 -32.28 -7.29
C ALA A 12 0.71 -32.75 -6.01
N LEU A 13 0.51 -34.01 -5.63
CA LEU A 13 1.20 -34.68 -4.52
C LEU A 13 2.07 -35.80 -5.10
N SER A 14 3.38 -35.74 -4.88
CA SER A 14 4.33 -36.74 -5.35
C SER A 14 4.21 -37.07 -6.85
N GLY A 15 3.95 -36.05 -7.68
CA GLY A 15 3.83 -36.20 -9.13
C GLY A 15 2.46 -36.66 -9.63
N SER A 16 1.49 -36.92 -8.74
CA SER A 16 0.12 -37.29 -9.12
C SER A 16 -0.90 -36.23 -8.67
N LEU A 17 -1.86 -35.91 -9.55
CA LEU A 17 -2.89 -34.91 -9.28
C LEU A 17 -3.99 -35.50 -8.41
N HIS A 18 -4.34 -34.79 -7.34
CA HIS A 18 -5.33 -35.19 -6.36
C HIS A 18 -6.42 -34.13 -6.21
N GLY A 19 -7.66 -34.58 -6.41
CA GLY A 19 -8.87 -33.76 -6.25
C GLY A 19 -8.99 -32.62 -7.26
N PHE A 20 -10.20 -32.07 -7.35
CA PHE A 20 -10.47 -30.84 -8.09
C PHE A 20 -11.27 -29.90 -7.20
N PHE A 21 -10.89 -28.62 -7.22
CA PHE A 21 -11.63 -27.57 -6.56
C PHE A 21 -11.77 -26.35 -7.50
N PRO A 22 -12.93 -25.68 -7.49
CA PRO A 22 -13.15 -24.51 -8.32
C PRO A 22 -12.30 -23.33 -7.84
N GLY A 23 -11.82 -22.54 -8.79
CA GLY A 23 -11.21 -21.24 -8.51
C GLY A 23 -12.25 -20.26 -7.98
N LYS A 24 -11.93 -19.55 -6.89
CA LYS A 24 -12.78 -18.46 -6.36
C LYS A 24 -12.20 -17.08 -6.68
N ARG A 25 -11.16 -16.68 -5.95
CA ARG A 25 -10.49 -15.38 -6.12
C ARG A 25 -8.99 -15.58 -6.25
N GLY A 26 -8.36 -14.68 -6.99
CA GLY A 26 -6.92 -14.65 -7.19
C GLY A 26 -6.48 -15.29 -8.51
N LEU A 27 -5.24 -15.00 -8.86
CA LEU A 27 -4.57 -15.57 -10.02
C LEU A 27 -3.53 -16.57 -9.54
N ARG A 28 -3.28 -17.61 -10.34
CA ARG A 28 -2.23 -18.57 -10.05
C ARG A 28 -0.87 -17.85 -9.99
N GLN A 29 -0.13 -18.05 -8.90
CA GLN A 29 1.25 -17.56 -8.78
C GLN A 29 2.12 -18.19 -9.88
N GLY A 30 2.94 -17.38 -10.55
CA GLY A 30 3.71 -17.81 -11.72
C GLY A 30 2.93 -17.77 -13.04
N ASN A 31 1.68 -17.30 -13.06
CA ASN A 31 0.99 -16.99 -14.30
C ASN A 31 1.63 -15.73 -14.94
N PRO A 32 2.04 -15.78 -16.22
CA PRO A 32 2.70 -14.66 -16.88
C PRO A 32 1.83 -13.40 -17.00
N MET A 33 0.50 -13.52 -16.90
CA MET A 33 -0.41 -12.36 -16.94
C MET A 33 -0.61 -11.69 -15.58
N SER A 34 -0.32 -12.38 -14.47
CA SER A 34 -0.54 -11.83 -13.12
C SER A 34 0.20 -10.51 -12.88
N PRO A 35 1.49 -10.37 -13.25
CA PRO A 35 2.21 -9.11 -13.05
C PRO A 35 1.54 -7.93 -13.75
N THR A 36 1.07 -8.13 -14.98
CA THR A 36 0.41 -7.08 -15.78
C THR A 36 -0.93 -6.68 -15.17
N LEU A 37 -1.73 -7.64 -14.70
CA LEU A 37 -3.01 -7.34 -14.05
C LEU A 37 -2.81 -6.59 -12.71
N PHE A 38 -1.80 -6.96 -11.93
CA PHE A 38 -1.43 -6.22 -10.73
C PHE A 38 -0.94 -4.81 -11.05
N LEU A 39 -0.21 -4.62 -12.15
CA LEU A 39 0.23 -3.29 -12.59
C LEU A 39 -0.97 -2.38 -12.91
N LEU A 40 -2.01 -2.90 -13.56
CA LEU A 40 -3.24 -2.14 -13.83
C LEU A 40 -3.94 -1.73 -12.53
N CYS A 41 -4.02 -2.62 -11.54
CA CYS A 41 -4.59 -2.30 -10.24
C CYS A 41 -3.79 -1.18 -9.54
N LYS A 42 -2.47 -1.25 -9.60
CA LYS A 42 -1.57 -0.22 -9.06
C LYS A 42 -1.71 1.13 -9.76
N GLU A 43 -1.83 1.13 -11.08
CA GLU A 43 -2.05 2.36 -11.85
C GLU A 43 -3.38 3.02 -11.46
N PHE A 44 -4.44 2.21 -11.30
CA PHE A 44 -5.71 2.71 -10.77
C PHE A 44 -5.52 3.34 -9.38
N PHE A 45 -4.84 2.64 -8.46
CA PHE A 45 -4.58 3.14 -7.11
C PHE A 45 -3.81 4.47 -7.12
N SER A 46 -2.77 4.56 -7.95
CA SER A 46 -1.97 5.77 -8.13
C SER A 46 -2.82 6.96 -8.61
N ARG A 47 -3.67 6.74 -9.62
CA ARG A 47 -4.59 7.76 -10.14
C ARG A 47 -5.63 8.19 -9.12
N MET A 48 -6.14 7.26 -8.32
CA MET A 48 -7.10 7.53 -7.25
C MET A 48 -6.47 8.42 -6.16
N ILE A 49 -5.27 8.07 -5.67
CA ILE A 49 -4.54 8.92 -4.71
C ILE A 49 -4.30 10.30 -5.32
N LYS A 50 -3.82 10.38 -6.56
CA LYS A 50 -3.55 11.65 -7.24
C LYS A 50 -4.79 12.55 -7.30
N ARG A 51 -5.96 11.97 -7.57
CA ARG A 51 -7.24 12.70 -7.53
C ARG A 51 -7.58 13.18 -6.12
N ARG A 52 -7.32 12.38 -5.09
CA ARG A 52 -7.60 12.74 -3.69
C ARG A 52 -6.65 13.83 -3.17
N THR A 53 -5.42 13.90 -3.68
CA THR A 53 -4.47 14.97 -3.33
C THR A 53 -4.82 16.36 -3.87
N THR A 54 -5.85 16.50 -4.72
CA THR A 54 -6.37 17.82 -5.09
C THR A 54 -7.30 18.41 -4.03
N ASN A 55 -7.69 17.63 -3.01
CA ASN A 55 -8.39 18.17 -1.84
C ASN A 55 -7.46 19.16 -1.11
N THR A 56 -7.98 20.34 -0.77
CA THR A 56 -7.28 21.39 -0.01
C THR A 56 -6.85 20.94 1.38
N GLU A 57 -7.49 19.91 1.95
CA GLU A 57 -7.12 19.34 3.24
C GLU A 57 -5.90 18.41 3.17
N PHE A 58 -5.56 17.90 1.98
CA PHE A 58 -4.41 17.03 1.82
C PHE A 58 -3.12 17.84 1.73
N ASN A 59 -2.16 17.52 2.59
CA ASN A 59 -0.86 18.14 2.62
C ASN A 59 0.22 17.09 2.34
N PHE A 60 1.13 17.43 1.42
CA PHE A 60 2.23 16.56 1.07
C PHE A 60 3.25 16.48 2.21
N HIS A 61 3.96 15.36 2.29
CA HIS A 61 5.13 15.27 3.16
C HIS A 61 6.15 16.37 2.76
N PRO A 62 6.78 17.10 3.70
CA PRO A 62 7.64 18.25 3.37
C PRO A 62 8.78 17.94 2.38
N MET A 63 9.34 16.73 2.44
CA MET A 63 10.41 16.29 1.53
C MET A 63 9.90 15.83 0.15
N CYS A 64 8.60 15.63 0.02
CA CYS A 64 7.94 15.08 -1.17
C CYS A 64 7.11 16.14 -1.92
N GLU A 65 6.83 17.27 -1.28
CA GLU A 65 5.93 18.32 -1.77
C GLU A 65 6.34 18.88 -3.13
N LYS A 66 7.61 19.23 -3.32
CA LYS A 66 8.13 19.79 -4.59
C LYS A 66 7.84 18.89 -5.80
N LEU A 67 7.89 17.58 -5.60
CA LEU A 67 7.65 16.57 -6.64
C LEU A 67 6.24 15.97 -6.56
N LYS A 68 5.43 16.40 -5.58
CA LYS A 68 4.10 15.85 -5.26
C LYS A 68 4.11 14.31 -5.13
N ILE A 69 5.16 13.77 -4.51
CA ILE A 69 5.28 12.33 -4.28
C ILE A 69 4.33 11.93 -3.15
N THR A 70 3.50 10.91 -3.41
CA THR A 70 2.51 10.41 -2.45
C THR A 70 2.74 8.96 -2.06
N HIS A 71 3.38 8.17 -2.92
CA HIS A 71 3.57 6.75 -2.67
C HIS A 71 4.72 6.14 -3.48
N PHE A 72 5.24 5.03 -2.98
CA PHE A 72 6.04 4.06 -3.73
C PHE A 72 5.31 2.73 -3.78
N LEU A 73 5.25 2.12 -4.97
CA LEU A 73 4.61 0.84 -5.21
C LEU A 73 5.60 -0.10 -5.88
N PHE A 74 5.93 -1.22 -5.23
CA PHE A 74 6.77 -2.26 -5.81
C PHE A 74 6.24 -3.63 -5.42
N ALA A 75 5.97 -4.51 -6.39
CA ALA A 75 5.32 -5.81 -6.12
C ALA A 75 4.11 -5.69 -5.15
N ASP A 76 4.17 -6.26 -3.97
CA ASP A 76 3.17 -6.18 -2.89
C ASP A 76 3.50 -5.11 -1.83
N ASP A 77 4.68 -4.49 -1.91
CA ASP A 77 5.10 -3.42 -1.02
C ASP A 77 4.54 -2.06 -1.45
N LEU A 78 3.90 -1.39 -0.49
CA LEU A 78 3.36 -0.04 -0.61
C LEU A 78 3.92 0.83 0.53
N MET A 79 4.50 1.97 0.15
CA MET A 79 4.85 3.04 1.09
C MET A 79 4.06 4.30 0.73
N LEU A 80 3.42 4.91 1.72
CA LEU A 80 2.61 6.12 1.56
C LEU A 80 3.27 7.31 2.27
N PHE A 81 3.12 8.49 1.69
CA PHE A 81 3.69 9.74 2.19
C PHE A 81 2.63 10.84 2.24
N SER A 82 2.50 11.48 3.40
CA SER A 82 1.73 12.69 3.63
C SER A 82 2.39 13.53 4.72
N ARG A 83 1.88 14.75 4.93
CA ARG A 83 2.15 15.45 6.18
C ARG A 83 1.52 14.66 7.34
N GLY A 84 2.14 14.76 8.52
CA GLY A 84 1.73 14.04 9.73
C GLY A 84 0.51 14.62 10.43
N ASP A 85 -0.44 15.18 9.69
CA ASP A 85 -1.72 15.66 10.23
C ASP A 85 -2.85 14.68 9.95
N LEU A 86 -3.86 14.70 10.81
CA LEU A 86 -4.99 13.78 10.77
C LEU A 86 -5.78 13.84 9.45
N PRO A 87 -6.11 15.01 8.86
CA PRO A 87 -6.80 15.06 7.57
C PRO A 87 -6.03 14.37 6.45
N SER A 88 -4.73 14.66 6.32
CA SER A 88 -3.91 14.10 5.24
C SER A 88 -3.76 12.58 5.36
N VAL A 89 -3.56 12.07 6.59
CA VAL A 89 -3.50 10.62 6.83
C VAL A 89 -4.86 9.98 6.56
N HIS A 90 -5.96 10.59 7.02
CA HIS A 90 -7.30 10.06 6.82
C HIS A 90 -7.66 9.88 5.34
N ILE A 91 -7.32 10.86 4.50
CA ILE A 91 -7.52 10.78 3.04
C ILE A 91 -6.80 9.57 2.43
N LEU A 92 -5.58 9.26 2.91
CA LEU A 92 -4.85 8.08 2.44
C LEU A 92 -5.48 6.77 2.91
N ILE A 93 -6.02 6.73 4.13
CA ILE A 93 -6.77 5.57 4.64
C ILE A 93 -8.04 5.34 3.82
N GLU A 94 -8.80 6.39 3.50
CA GLU A 94 -9.95 6.28 2.60
C GLU A 94 -9.57 5.72 1.24
N CYS A 95 -8.43 6.14 0.68
CA CYS A 95 -7.92 5.56 -0.57
C CYS A 95 -7.68 4.06 -0.44
N LEU A 96 -7.10 3.60 0.68
CA LEU A 96 -6.86 2.17 0.92
C LEU A 96 -8.18 1.38 1.06
N GLN A 97 -9.18 1.97 1.71
CA GLN A 97 -10.51 1.37 1.85
C GLN A 97 -11.23 1.28 0.51
N GLU A 98 -11.25 2.35 -0.27
CA GLU A 98 -11.83 2.36 -1.62
C GLU A 98 -11.13 1.35 -2.53
N PHE A 99 -9.80 1.25 -2.46
CA PHE A 99 -9.04 0.24 -3.21
C PHE A 99 -9.43 -1.19 -2.82
N ARG A 100 -9.60 -1.45 -1.52
CA ARG A 100 -10.06 -2.74 -1.00
C ARG A 100 -11.46 -3.07 -1.50
N ASP A 101 -12.37 -2.11 -1.53
CA ASP A 101 -13.75 -2.34 -1.93
C ASP A 101 -13.87 -2.62 -3.44
N VAL A 102 -13.04 -1.97 -4.26
CA VAL A 102 -13.02 -2.16 -5.71
C VAL A 102 -12.31 -3.46 -6.11
N PHE A 103 -11.12 -3.74 -5.56
CA PHE A 103 -10.28 -4.88 -6.01
C PHE A 103 -10.32 -6.10 -5.07
N GLY A 104 -10.93 -5.98 -3.89
CA GLY A 104 -10.88 -7.01 -2.86
C GLY A 104 -9.49 -7.20 -2.24
N LEU A 105 -8.57 -6.26 -2.47
CA LEU A 105 -7.19 -6.29 -1.96
C LEU A 105 -7.10 -5.47 -0.67
N ALA A 106 -6.98 -6.14 0.47
CA ALA A 106 -6.87 -5.51 1.77
C ALA A 106 -5.41 -5.32 2.20
N VAL A 107 -5.15 -4.22 2.91
CA VAL A 107 -3.86 -4.02 3.58
C VAL A 107 -3.74 -4.98 4.75
N ASN A 108 -2.55 -5.55 4.92
CA ASN A 108 -2.23 -6.38 6.07
C ASN A 108 -1.80 -5.49 7.24
N THR A 109 -2.75 -5.13 8.11
CA THR A 109 -2.51 -4.27 9.28
C THR A 109 -1.48 -4.82 10.25
N SER A 110 -1.25 -6.15 10.30
CA SER A 110 -0.21 -6.73 11.15
C SER A 110 1.20 -6.61 10.59
N LYS A 111 1.34 -6.35 9.28
CA LYS A 111 2.62 -6.14 8.58
C LYS A 111 2.85 -4.68 8.19
N SER A 112 1.83 -3.84 8.36
CA SER A 112 1.87 -2.42 8.06
C SER A 112 1.98 -1.61 9.33
N SER A 113 2.75 -0.54 9.27
CA SER A 113 2.98 0.35 10.40
C SER A 113 3.08 1.80 9.94
N ILE A 114 2.75 2.70 10.85
CA ILE A 114 2.85 4.14 10.65
C ILE A 114 4.17 4.64 11.25
N PHE A 115 4.93 5.37 10.45
CA PHE A 115 6.18 6.01 10.86
C PHE A 115 5.99 7.52 10.81
N MET A 116 6.32 8.22 11.90
CA MET A 116 6.20 9.67 11.97
C MET A 116 7.44 10.29 12.59
N ALA A 117 7.79 11.49 12.12
CA ALA A 117 8.89 12.28 12.63
C ALA A 117 8.50 13.77 12.64
N GLY A 118 8.87 14.49 13.69
CA GLY A 118 8.65 15.93 13.78
C GLY A 118 7.23 16.38 14.10
N ILE A 119 6.42 15.52 14.74
CA ILE A 119 5.07 15.85 15.24
C ILE A 119 4.98 15.62 16.75
N ALA A 120 3.96 16.19 17.39
CA ALA A 120 3.74 15.98 18.82
C ALA A 120 3.11 14.60 19.10
N ASN A 121 3.38 14.05 20.29
CA ASN A 121 2.88 12.71 20.66
C ASN A 121 1.35 12.62 20.65
N TYR A 122 0.64 13.69 21.05
CA TYR A 122 -0.83 13.69 21.05
C TYR A 122 -1.43 13.60 19.64
N GLU A 123 -0.78 14.17 18.63
CA GLU A 123 -1.22 14.05 17.23
C GLU A 123 -1.01 12.63 16.72
N LEU A 124 0.16 12.04 17.05
CA LEU A 124 0.47 10.65 16.74
C LEU A 124 -0.56 9.72 17.37
N ASP A 125 -0.85 9.87 18.66
CA ASP A 125 -1.84 9.06 19.36
C ASP A 125 -3.24 9.25 18.77
N GLY A 126 -3.59 10.47 18.37
CA GLY A 126 -4.85 10.77 17.69
C GLY A 126 -5.00 10.09 16.33
N ILE A 127 -3.89 9.92 15.59
CA ILE A 127 -3.85 9.21 14.31
C ILE A 127 -3.87 7.69 14.55
N LEU A 128 -3.06 7.18 15.48
CA LEU A 128 -3.04 5.75 15.83
C LEU A 128 -4.39 5.28 16.37
N ALA A 129 -5.08 6.08 17.18
CA ALA A 129 -6.42 5.72 17.68
C ALA A 129 -7.49 5.63 16.59
N ARG A 130 -7.27 6.28 15.44
CA ARG A 130 -8.20 6.29 14.30
C ARG A 130 -7.74 5.40 13.15
N THR A 131 -6.60 4.74 13.30
CA THR A 131 -6.05 3.83 12.30
C THR A 131 -5.87 2.45 12.92
N GLU A 132 -6.03 1.39 12.13
CA GLU A 132 -5.79 0.01 12.60
C GLU A 132 -4.29 -0.34 12.58
N PHE A 133 -3.41 0.65 12.45
CA PHE A 133 -1.97 0.46 12.27
C PHE A 133 -1.22 0.67 13.58
N THR A 134 -0.15 -0.10 13.73
CA THR A 134 0.78 0.08 14.84
C THR A 134 1.81 1.16 14.53
N ARG A 135 2.39 1.76 15.58
CA ARG A 135 3.54 2.65 15.45
C ARG A 135 4.77 1.84 15.05
N GLY A 136 5.42 2.24 13.97
CA GLY A 136 6.71 1.69 13.56
C GLY A 136 7.89 2.42 14.19
N GLU A 137 9.03 1.74 14.28
CA GLU A 137 10.30 2.30 14.76
C GLU A 137 11.22 2.67 13.59
N MET A 138 11.86 3.84 13.68
CA MET A 138 12.87 4.25 12.70
C MET A 138 14.20 3.51 12.95
N PRO A 139 14.98 3.18 11.89
CA PRO A 139 14.77 3.53 10.48
C PRO A 139 13.82 2.57 9.76
N VAL A 140 12.98 3.12 8.87
CA VAL A 140 12.09 2.31 8.03
C VAL A 140 12.90 1.46 7.07
N ARG A 141 12.54 0.19 6.89
CA ARG A 141 13.11 -0.65 5.83
C ARG A 141 12.10 -0.75 4.68
N TYR A 142 12.53 -0.43 3.47
CA TYR A 142 11.74 -0.62 2.25
C TYR A 142 12.58 -1.44 1.26
N LEU A 143 12.04 -2.59 0.81
CA LEU A 143 12.76 -3.54 -0.06
C LEU A 143 14.12 -3.98 0.50
N GLY A 144 14.20 -4.18 1.83
CA GLY A 144 15.43 -4.57 2.52
C GLY A 144 16.44 -3.44 2.75
N ILE A 145 16.19 -2.24 2.20
CA ILE A 145 17.07 -1.08 2.32
C ILE A 145 16.59 -0.20 3.48
N PRO A 146 17.45 0.12 4.46
CA PRO A 146 17.10 1.08 5.50
C PRO A 146 17.03 2.49 4.90
N ALA A 147 15.89 3.15 5.06
CA ALA A 147 15.71 4.57 4.75
C ALA A 147 16.31 5.40 5.90
N TYR A 148 17.59 5.76 5.77
CA TYR A 148 18.27 6.65 6.71
C TYR A 148 18.42 8.07 6.14
N ARG A 149 18.39 9.06 7.04
CA ARG A 149 18.98 10.36 6.79
C ARG A 149 20.34 10.37 7.46
N SER A 150 21.42 10.40 6.66
CA SER A 150 22.74 10.72 7.20
C SER A 150 22.72 12.18 7.67
N PRO A 151 23.20 12.52 8.88
CA PRO A 151 23.31 13.90 9.34
C PRO A 151 24.20 14.79 8.44
N THR A 152 25.01 14.22 7.55
CA THR A 152 26.17 14.91 6.96
C THR A 152 25.96 15.51 5.57
N THR A 153 24.82 15.32 4.90
CA THR A 153 24.67 15.78 3.50
C THR A 153 23.88 17.09 3.41
N ARG A 154 24.47 18.18 3.90
CA ARG A 154 24.18 19.58 3.52
C ARG A 154 25.31 20.12 2.62
N ARG A 155 25.34 19.66 1.37
CA ARG A 155 25.97 20.29 0.19
C ARG A 155 25.17 19.68 -0.98
N TRP A 156 24.34 20.39 -1.73
CA TRP A 156 24.50 21.68 -2.39
C TRP A 156 23.14 22.37 -2.55
#